data_AF-A0AB39UVQ4-F1
#
_entry.id   AF-A0AB39UVQ4-F1
#
_cell.length_a   1.000
_cell.length_b   1.000
_cell.length_c   1.000
_cell.angle_alpha   90.00
_cell.angle_beta   90.00
_cell.angle_gamma   90.00
#
_symmetry.space_group_name_H-M   'P 1'
#
loop_
_entity.id
_entity.type
_entity.pdbx_description
1 polymer ?
#
loop_
_entity_poly.entity_id
_entity_poly.type
_entity_poly.pdbx_seq_one_letter_code
_entity_poly.pdbx_strand_id
1 'polypeptide(L)' 'MMEGMDGYQACRQIKKLSGSHVIMLTSKTSAYNRVKARIAGCDGYITKPPQDTELRDAVTRFLASASREERMLPAQTRLA' A
#
# COMPACT_ATOMS: atom_id res chain seq x y z
N MET A 1 17.23 -1.29 4.52
CA MET A 1 16.61 -0.06 4.01
C MET A 1 16.96 0.03 2.54
N MET A 2 16.10 0.60 1.69
CA MET A 2 16.46 0.85 0.29
C MET A 2 17.55 1.94 0.24
N GLU A 3 18.47 1.84 -0.72
CA GLU A 3 19.50 2.86 -0.93
C GLU A 3 18.86 4.12 -1.54
N GLY A 4 19.21 5.30 -1.03
CA GLY A 4 18.75 6.60 -1.55
C GLY A 4 17.31 7.00 -1.20
N MET A 5 16.41 6.06 -0.88
CA MET A 5 15.01 6.36 -0.55
C MET A 5 14.47 5.41 0.51
N ASP A 6 13.70 5.89 1.49
CA ASP A 6 13.00 4.98 2.41
C ASP A 6 11.61 4.55 1.90
N GLY A 7 11.07 3.46 2.44
CA GLY A 7 9.75 2.95 2.04
C GLY A 7 8.60 3.93 2.29
N TYR A 8 8.75 4.89 3.21
CA TYR A 8 7.72 5.91 3.45
C TYR A 8 7.73 6.98 2.35
N GLN A 9 8.91 7.40 1.90
CA GLN A 9 9.08 8.28 0.75
C GLN A 9 8.54 7.62 -0.52
N ALA A 10 8.89 6.36 -0.76
CA ALA A 10 8.36 5.58 -1.88
C ALA A 10 6.83 5.54 -1.87
N CYS A 11 6.23 5.21 -0.72
CA CYS A 11 4.76 5.21 -0.56
C CYS A 11 4.13 6.55 -0.92
N ARG A 12 4.70 7.67 -0.43
CA ARG A 12 4.20 9.01 -0.76
C ARG A 12 4.30 9.32 -2.25
N GLN A 13 5.36 8.88 -2.92
CA GLN A 13 5.52 9.10 -4.36
C GLN A 13 4.52 8.26 -5.16
N ILE A 14 4.36 6.98 -4.83
CA ILE A 14 3.36 6.11 -5.48
C ILE A 14 1.96 6.70 -5.34
N LYS A 15 1.55 7.10 -4.13
CA LYS A 15 0.23 7.69 -3.88
C LYS A 15 -0.01 9.05 -4.56
N LYS A 16 1.05 9.76 -4.95
CA LYS A 16 0.94 10.98 -5.77
C LYS A 16 0.72 10.67 -7.24
N LEU A 17 1.23 9.54 -7.72
CA LEU A 17 1.15 9.14 -9.13
C LEU A 17 -0.12 8.35 -9.43
N SER A 18 -0.62 7.57 -8.47
CA SER A 18 -1.82 6.76 -8.65
C SER A 18 -2.56 6.50 -7.32
N GLY A 19 -3.82 6.10 -7.43
CA GLY A 19 -4.62 5.58 -6.32
C GLY A 19 -4.25 4.16 -5.89
N SER A 20 -3.16 3.57 -6.43
CA SER A 20 -2.79 2.17 -6.19
C SER A 20 -2.64 1.88 -4.69
N HIS A 21 -3.12 0.72 -4.24
CA HIS A 21 -2.88 0.26 -2.88
C HIS A 21 -1.39 -0.08 -2.65
N VAL A 22 -0.86 0.34 -1.51
CA VAL A 22 0.52 0.13 -1.10
C VAL A 22 0.53 -0.62 0.23
N ILE A 23 1.19 -1.79 0.25
CA ILE A 23 1.43 -2.57 1.47
C ILE A 23 2.92 -2.49 1.78
N MET A 24 3.27 -2.01 2.97
CA MET A 24 4.66 -1.95 3.42
C MET A 24 5.06 -3.28 4.08
N LEU A 25 6.10 -3.93 3.55
CA LEU A 25 6.71 -5.13 4.14
C LEU A 25 8.08 -4.81 4.75
N THR A 26 8.20 -4.84 6.08
CA THR A 26 9.33 -4.20 6.77
C THR A 26 9.77 -4.92 8.05
N SER A 27 11.05 -4.81 8.44
CA SER A 27 11.54 -5.30 9.74
C SER A 27 11.25 -4.33 10.89
N LYS A 28 10.63 -3.18 10.62
CA LYS A 28 10.30 -2.17 11.63
C LYS A 28 9.00 -2.53 12.35
N THR A 29 9.05 -2.82 13.64
CA THR A 29 7.89 -3.34 14.40
C THR A 29 7.26 -2.33 15.37
N SER A 30 7.86 -1.14 15.57
CA SER A 30 7.35 -0.18 16.54
C SER A 30 6.02 0.46 16.10
N ALA A 31 5.20 0.85 17.08
CA ALA A 31 3.94 1.56 16.84
C ALA A 31 4.16 2.88 16.07
N TYR A 32 5.24 3.60 16.38
CA TYR A 32 5.64 4.80 15.66
C TYR A 32 5.80 4.55 14.15
N ASN A 33 6.47 3.45 13.77
CA ASN A 33 6.70 3.13 12.36
C ASN A 33 5.40 2.77 11.61
N ARG A 34 4.42 2.16 12.31
CA ARG A 34 3.07 1.92 11.76
C ARG A 34 2.30 3.22 11.54
N VAL A 35 2.32 4.13 12.52
CA VAL A 35 1.69 5.46 12.38
C VAL A 35 2.32 6.24 11.23
N LYS A 36 3.65 6.24 11.14
CA LYS A 36 4.37 6.88 10.04
C LYS A 36 4.00 6.31 8.66
N ALA A 37 3.79 4.99 8.55
CA ALA A 37 3.33 4.36 7.31
C ALA A 37 1.92 4.82 6.93
N ARG A 38 1.00 4.86 7.89
CA ARG A 38 -0.37 5.36 7.66
C ARG A 38 -0.36 6.81 7.19
N ILE A 39 0.41 7.68 7.83
CA ILE A 39 0.57 9.09 7.41
C ILE A 39 1.16 9.20 6.00
N ALA A 40 2.05 8.28 5.61
CA ALA A 40 2.60 8.22 4.26
C ALA A 40 1.60 7.74 3.19
N GLY A 41 0.38 7.37 3.58
CA GLY A 41 -0.66 6.85 2.69
C GLY A 41 -0.63 5.34 2.49
N CYS A 42 0.08 4.59 3.33
CA CYS A 42 0.16 3.13 3.17
C CYS A 42 -1.13 2.45 3.63
N ASP A 43 -1.70 1.57 2.80
CA ASP A 43 -2.94 0.86 3.08
C ASP A 43 -2.71 -0.34 4.02
N GLY A 44 -1.56 -1.02 3.87
CA GLY A 44 -1.18 -2.17 4.67
C GLY A 44 0.22 -2.05 5.26
N TYR A 45 0.46 -2.74 6.38
CA TYR A 45 1.76 -2.78 7.06
C TYR A 45 2.00 -4.17 7.63
N ILE A 46 2.99 -4.88 7.11
CA ILE A 46 3.33 -6.25 7.45
C ILE A 46 4.78 -6.30 7.93
N THR A 47 5.02 -7.02 9.02
CA THR A 47 6.36 -7.18 9.59
C THR A 47 7.05 -8.42 9.04
N LYS A 48 8.36 -8.35 8.81
CA LYS A 48 9.16 -9.51 8.40
C LYS A 48 9.59 -10.38 9.60
N PRO A 49 9.70 -11.70 9.41
CA PRO A 49 9.18 -12.48 8.28
C PRO A 49 7.65 -12.71 8.44
N PRO A 50 6.84 -12.49 7.39
CA PRO A 50 5.42 -12.80 7.46
C PRO A 50 5.16 -14.29 7.28
N GLN A 51 3.98 -14.75 7.71
CA GLN A 51 3.45 -16.03 7.26
C GLN A 51 2.86 -15.88 5.84
N ASP A 52 2.86 -16.96 5.07
CA ASP A 52 2.27 -16.97 3.72
C ASP A 52 0.79 -16.56 3.72
N THR A 53 0.05 -16.98 4.75
CA THR A 53 -1.37 -16.62 4.95
C THR A 53 -1.54 -15.13 5.15
N GLU A 54 -0.75 -14.51 6.04
CA GLU A 54 -0.79 -13.07 6.31
C GLU A 54 -0.57 -12.24 5.03
N LEU A 55 0.42 -12.63 4.22
CA LEU A 55 0.71 -11.94 2.97
C LEU A 55 -0.42 -12.11 1.94
N ARG A 56 -0.93 -13.35 1.80
CA ARG A 56 -2.05 -13.66 0.89
C ARG A 56 -3.32 -12.91 1.27
N ASP A 57 -3.65 -12.87 2.56
CA ASP A 57 -4.84 -12.19 3.06
C ASP A 57 -4.76 -10.69 2.81
N ALA A 58 -3.59 -10.09 3.06
CA ALA A 58 -3.37 -8.67 2.80
C ALA A 58 -3.52 -8.33 1.31
N VAL A 59 -2.91 -9.12 0.42
CA VAL A 59 -3.02 -8.89 -1.03
C VAL A 59 -4.46 -9.07 -1.50
N THR A 60 -5.13 -10.15 -1.08
CA THR A 60 -6.52 -10.45 -1.46
C THR A 60 -7.47 -9.34 -1.02
N ARG A 61 -7.30 -8.83 0.20
CA ARG A 61 -8.09 -7.72 0.75
C ARG A 61 -8.08 -6.49 -0.16
N PHE A 62 -6.90 -6.10 -0.67
CA PHE A 62 -6.76 -4.87 -1.45
C PHE A 62 -7.04 -5.07 -2.96
N LEU A 63 -6.92 -6.28 -3.49
CA LEU A 63 -7.37 -6.60 -4.85
C LEU A 63 -8.91 -6.57 -4.96
N ALA A 64 -9.60 -7.05 -3.92
CA ALA A 64 -11.07 -7.02 -3.88
C ALA A 64 -11.63 -5.59 -3.80
N SER A 65 -10.92 -4.64 -3.19
CA SER A 65 -11.34 -3.22 -3.15
C SER A 65 -11.05 -2.48 -4.46
N ALA A 66 -9.90 -2.73 -5.08
CA ALA A 66 -9.51 -2.08 -6.34
C ALA A 66 -10.50 -2.35 -7.48
N SER A 67 -10.96 -3.61 -7.61
CA SER A 67 -11.96 -4.01 -8.60
C SER A 67 -13.35 -3.38 -8.36
N ARG A 68 -13.62 -2.90 -7.14
CA ARG A 68 -14.85 -2.17 -6.79
C ARG A 68 -14.75 -0.69 -7.15
N GLU A 69 -13.60 -0.06 -6.89
CA GLU A 69 -13.35 1.35 -7.27
C GLU A 69 -13.31 1.54 -8.79
N GLU A 70 -12.67 0.63 -9.55
CA GLU A 70 -12.68 0.66 -11.02
C GLU A 70 -14.08 0.49 -11.64
N ARG A 71 -14.98 -0.21 -10.96
CA ARG A 71 -16.39 -0.37 -11.36
C ARG A 71 -17.26 0.83 -10.98
N MET A 72 -16.84 1.63 -10.00
CA MET A 72 -17.57 2.83 -9.55
C MET A 72 -17.12 4.11 -10.27
N LEU A 73 -15.97 4.11 -10.95
CA LEU A 73 -15.55 5.22 -11.80
C LEU A 73 -16.47 5.37 -13.03
N PRO A 74 -17.06 6.55 -13.29
CA PRO A 74 -17.91 6.76 -14.46
C PRO A 74 -17.10 6.55 -15.75
N ALA A 75 -17.73 5.92 -16.73
CA ALA A 75 -17.14 5.49 -18.01
C ALA A 75 -16.44 6.62 -18.80
N GLN A 76 -16.68 7.89 -18.45
CA GLN A 76 -16.16 9.08 -19.11
C GLN A 76 -14.67 9.38 -18.81
N THR A 77 -14.06 8.73 -17.81
CA THR A 77 -12.68 9.04 -17.38
C THR A 77 -11.61 8.17 -18.07
N ARG A 78 -11.99 7.30 -19.02
CA ARG A 78 -11.07 6.29 -19.62
C ARG A 78 -10.34 6.75 -20.89
N LEU A 79 -10.54 8.00 -21.34
CA LEU A 79 -9.89 8.57 -22.52
C LEU A 79 -9.37 9.97 -22.19
N ALA A 80 -8.13 10.03 -21.69
CA ALA A 80 -7.26 11.20 -21.73
C ALA A 80 -5.81 10.69 -21.80
#